data_AF-A0AAD7JPC4-F1
#
_entry.id   AF-A0AAD7JPC4-F1
#
_cell.length_a   1.000
_cell.length_b   1.000
_cell.length_c   1.000
_cell.angle_alpha   90.00
_cell.angle_beta   90.00
_cell.angle_gamma   90.00
#
_symmetry.space_group_name_H-M   'P 1'
#
loop_
_entity.id
_entity.type
_entity.pdbx_description
1 polymer ?
#
loop_
_entity_poly.entity_id
_entity_poly.type
_entity_poly.pdbx_seq_one_letter_code
_entity_poly.pdbx_strand_id
1 'polypeptide(L)'
;MDSEEEEGFYGAASYYSDDEYELEEIPSLADKEPSLAPLLASNDAPHPSQLAALLEISRKHEATISKVETDISTLETEICDVESTLRALRRRRGALWREKRVLCSETPQLRRVMSPIRRLPPEMIGEIFLYFTPVLKATPRYEWYPAKTDIPWYLGQICRYWRSVALSLRSLW
;
A
#
# COMPACT_ATOMS: atom_id res chain seq x y z
N MET A 1 1.13 25.97 -15.58
CA MET A 1 1.55 24.66 -16.11
C MET A 1 2.63 24.17 -15.18
N ASP A 2 2.22 23.51 -14.11
CA ASP A 2 3.07 22.64 -13.31
C ASP A 2 2.21 21.41 -13.08
N SER A 3 2.32 20.52 -14.07
CA SER A 3 1.62 19.25 -14.14
C SER A 3 2.64 18.21 -13.75
N GLU A 4 2.75 17.86 -12.47
CA GLU A 4 3.47 16.66 -12.03
C GLU A 4 3.06 16.31 -10.60
N GLU A 5 2.83 15.01 -10.40
CA GLU A 5 2.48 14.33 -9.14
C GLU A 5 0.98 14.22 -8.77
N GLU A 6 0.14 13.85 -9.74
CA GLU A 6 -0.95 12.89 -9.48
C GLU A 6 -0.42 11.46 -9.68
N GLU A 7 0.45 10.98 -8.80
CA GLU A 7 0.76 9.55 -8.72
C GLU A 7 0.28 8.96 -7.40
N GLY A 8 -0.65 8.00 -7.50
CA GLY A 8 -0.86 7.00 -6.47
C GLY A 8 -2.10 7.15 -5.60
N PHE A 9 -3.19 7.71 -6.13
CA PHE A 9 -4.54 7.54 -5.56
C PHE A 9 -5.36 6.56 -6.41
N TYR A 10 -4.91 5.32 -6.54
CA TYR A 10 -5.77 4.24 -7.02
C TYR A 10 -5.58 2.99 -6.17
N GLY A 11 -6.71 2.38 -5.87
CA GLY A 11 -6.93 1.44 -4.78
C GLY A 11 -5.95 0.27 -4.75
N ALA A 12 -5.59 -0.10 -3.52
CA ALA A 12 -5.33 -1.48 -3.18
C ALA A 12 -6.63 -2.31 -3.33
N ALA A 13 -7.15 -2.37 -4.55
CA ALA A 13 -8.21 -3.28 -4.93
C ALA A 13 -7.54 -4.60 -5.32
N SER A 14 -7.66 -5.56 -4.42
CA SER A 14 -7.94 -6.96 -4.76
C SER A 14 -7.24 -7.51 -6.01
N TYR A 15 -5.97 -7.90 -5.87
CA TYR A 15 -5.46 -9.05 -6.59
C TYR A 15 -5.32 -10.19 -5.57
N TYR A 16 -6.47 -10.72 -5.14
CA TYR A 16 -6.51 -12.15 -4.87
C TYR A 16 -6.54 -12.77 -6.26
N SER A 17 -5.40 -13.30 -6.70
CA SER A 17 -5.39 -14.32 -7.73
C SER A 17 -6.26 -15.43 -7.16
N ASP A 18 -7.43 -15.65 -7.75
CA ASP A 18 -8.09 -16.96 -7.72
C ASP A 18 -7.15 -17.91 -8.47
N ASP A 19 -6.05 -18.26 -7.81
CA ASP A 19 -5.34 -19.47 -8.18
C ASP A 19 -6.31 -20.56 -7.72
N GLU A 20 -7.13 -21.03 -8.67
CA GLU A 20 -7.74 -22.35 -8.62
C GLU A 20 -6.59 -23.32 -8.38
N TYR A 21 -6.30 -23.59 -7.12
CA TYR A 21 -5.55 -24.76 -6.74
C TYR A 21 -6.41 -25.92 -7.19
N GLU A 22 -6.12 -26.46 -8.36
CA GLU A 22 -6.48 -27.83 -8.72
C GLU A 22 -5.99 -28.68 -7.55
N LEU A 23 -6.91 -29.00 -6.63
CA LEU A 23 -6.69 -30.02 -5.64
C LEU A 23 -6.42 -31.27 -6.44
N GLU A 24 -5.16 -31.68 -6.55
CA GLU A 24 -4.81 -32.97 -7.13
C GLU A 24 -5.72 -33.99 -6.45
N GLU A 25 -6.65 -34.57 -7.22
CA GLU A 25 -7.55 -35.60 -6.72
C GLU A 25 -6.68 -36.69 -6.12
N ILE A 26 -6.76 -36.83 -4.79
CA ILE A 26 -6.07 -37.89 -4.07
C ILE A 26 -6.54 -39.19 -4.72
N PRO A 27 -5.66 -39.99 -5.35
CA PRO A 27 -6.08 -41.18 -6.07
C PRO A 27 -6.91 -42.07 -5.15
N SER A 28 -8.17 -42.31 -5.55
CA SER A 28 -9.09 -43.18 -4.82
C SER A 28 -8.43 -44.55 -4.64
N LEU A 29 -8.10 -44.89 -3.39
CA LEU A 29 -7.58 -46.21 -3.03
C LEU A 29 -8.64 -47.32 -3.17
N ALA A 30 -9.90 -46.98 -3.45
CA ALA A 30 -11.03 -47.90 -3.45
C ALA A 30 -11.01 -48.94 -4.58
N ASP A 31 -10.27 -48.71 -5.67
CA ASP A 31 -10.38 -49.53 -6.88
C ASP A 31 -9.56 -50.84 -6.86
N LYS A 32 -8.81 -51.13 -5.79
CA LYS A 32 -7.90 -52.29 -5.72
C LYS A 32 -8.19 -53.30 -4.62
N GLU A 33 -9.28 -53.15 -3.88
CA GLU A 33 -9.59 -54.05 -2.77
C GLU A 33 -10.36 -55.30 -3.22
N PRO A 34 -10.04 -56.48 -2.66
CA PRO A 34 -10.86 -57.67 -2.85
C PRO A 34 -12.27 -57.42 -2.32
N SER A 35 -13.30 -57.71 -3.12
CA SER A 35 -14.69 -57.50 -2.73
C SER A 35 -15.02 -58.26 -1.44
N LEU A 36 -15.24 -57.51 -0.36
CA LEU A 36 -15.69 -58.01 0.93
C LEU A 36 -17.18 -58.39 0.93
N ALA A 37 -17.91 -58.08 -0.14
CA ALA A 37 -19.36 -58.25 -0.23
C ALA A 37 -19.86 -59.68 0.12
N PRO A 38 -19.19 -60.78 -0.28
CA PRO A 38 -19.63 -62.13 0.07
C PRO A 38 -19.47 -62.45 1.56
N LEU A 39 -18.40 -61.95 2.19
CA LEU A 39 -18.11 -62.15 3.62
C LEU A 39 -18.99 -61.25 4.50
N LEU A 40 -19.44 -60.10 3.98
CA LEU A 40 -20.39 -59.22 4.66
C LEU A 40 -21.85 -59.69 4.51
N ALA A 41 -22.13 -60.55 3.53
CA ALA A 41 -23.47 -61.09 3.25
C ALA A 41 -23.75 -62.45 3.93
N SER A 42 -22.73 -63.10 4.52
CA SER A 42 -22.86 -64.38 5.24
C SER A 42 -22.10 -64.32 6.58
N ASN A 43 -22.58 -65.07 7.59
CA ASN A 43 -21.86 -65.27 8.86
C ASN A 43 -20.81 -66.40 8.78
N ASP A 44 -20.47 -66.86 7.58
CA ASP A 44 -19.44 -67.89 7.39
C ASP A 44 -18.06 -67.37 7.81
N ALA A 45 -17.30 -68.22 8.50
CA ALA A 45 -15.94 -67.88 8.89
C ALA A 45 -15.06 -67.69 7.63
N PRO A 46 -14.26 -66.61 7.56
CA PRO A 46 -13.36 -66.39 6.42
C PRO A 46 -12.31 -67.51 6.35
N HIS A 47 -11.97 -67.92 5.13
CA HIS A 47 -10.91 -68.89 4.93
C HIS A 47 -9.57 -68.31 5.46
N PRO A 48 -8.66 -69.12 6.05
CA PRO A 48 -7.42 -68.60 6.65
C PRO A 48 -6.56 -67.71 5.74
N SER A 49 -6.55 -67.97 4.42
CA SER A 49 -5.87 -67.13 3.44
C SER A 49 -6.56 -65.77 3.20
N GLN A 50 -7.89 -65.70 3.30
CA GLN A 50 -8.64 -64.45 3.24
C GLN A 50 -8.40 -63.61 4.49
N LEU A 51 -8.39 -64.25 5.67
CA LEU A 51 -8.08 -63.57 6.93
C LEU A 51 -6.68 -62.96 6.92
N ALA A 52 -5.67 -63.70 6.43
CA ALA A 52 -4.31 -63.17 6.30
C ALA A 52 -4.24 -61.96 5.34
N ALA A 53 -4.97 -62.00 4.22
CA ALA A 53 -5.03 -60.89 3.27
C ALA A 53 -5.70 -59.64 3.89
N LEU A 54 -6.80 -59.82 4.62
CA LEU A 54 -7.51 -58.71 5.28
C LEU A 54 -6.70 -58.07 6.41
N LEU A 55 -5.98 -58.87 7.20
CA LEU A 55 -5.09 -58.34 8.24
C LEU A 55 -3.95 -57.52 7.62
N GLU A 56 -3.37 -57.99 6.51
CA GLU A 56 -2.32 -57.24 5.81
C GLU A 56 -2.85 -55.93 5.19
N ILE A 57 -4.08 -55.93 4.68
CA ILE A 57 -4.76 -54.71 4.21
C ILE A 57 -5.00 -53.76 5.37
N SER A 58 -5.56 -54.22 6.50
CA SER A 58 -5.79 -53.40 7.70
C SER A 58 -4.50 -52.76 8.19
N ARG A 59 -3.42 -53.55 8.29
CA ARG A 59 -2.09 -53.07 8.69
C ARG A 59 -1.57 -51.98 7.74
N LYS A 60 -1.73 -52.16 6.42
CA LYS A 60 -1.34 -51.15 5.43
C LYS A 60 -2.18 -49.88 5.57
N HIS A 61 -3.48 -50.00 5.80
CA HIS A 61 -4.38 -48.86 5.98
C HIS A 61 -4.03 -48.09 7.24
N GLU A 62 -3.83 -48.79 8.37
CA GLU A 62 -3.41 -48.17 9.64
C GLU A 62 -2.09 -47.41 9.48
N ALA A 63 -1.10 -48.00 8.80
CA ALA A 63 0.17 -47.32 8.52
C ALA A 63 -0.01 -46.09 7.60
N THR A 64 -0.91 -46.17 6.63
CA THR A 64 -1.19 -45.06 5.70
C THR A 64 -1.94 -43.93 6.41
N ILE A 65 -2.94 -44.25 7.22
CA ILE A 65 -3.68 -43.29 8.06
C ILE A 65 -2.72 -42.58 8.99
N SER A 66 -1.88 -43.32 9.71
CA SER A 66 -0.88 -42.73 10.62
C SER A 66 0.06 -41.78 9.89
N LYS A 67 0.49 -42.12 8.67
CA LYS A 67 1.31 -41.21 7.85
C LYS A 67 0.55 -39.94 7.44
N VAL A 68 -0.68 -40.08 6.96
CA VAL A 68 -1.52 -38.94 6.57
C VAL A 68 -1.80 -38.02 7.77
N GLU A 69 -2.02 -38.58 8.95
CA GLU A 69 -2.20 -37.81 10.18
C GLU A 69 -0.94 -37.00 10.54
N THR A 70 0.26 -37.60 10.40
CA THR A 70 1.51 -36.86 10.63
C THR A 70 1.74 -35.76 9.60
N ASP A 71 1.38 -36.01 8.34
CA ASP A 71 1.52 -35.03 7.26
C ASP A 71 0.54 -33.84 7.47
N ILE A 72 -0.72 -34.12 7.83
CA ILE A 72 -1.72 -33.10 8.19
C ILE A 72 -1.22 -32.25 9.36
N SER A 73 -0.76 -32.89 10.45
CA SER A 73 -0.28 -32.15 11.61
C SER A 73 0.91 -31.25 11.27
N THR A 74 1.82 -31.73 10.41
CA THR A 74 2.97 -30.93 9.94
C THR A 74 2.49 -29.72 9.15
N LEU A 75 1.58 -29.91 8.19
CA LEU A 75 1.02 -28.81 7.39
C LEU A 75 0.25 -27.79 8.25
N GLU A 76 -0.50 -28.23 9.26
CA GLU A 76 -1.18 -27.33 10.19
C GLU A 76 -0.20 -26.43 10.95
N THR A 77 0.97 -26.96 11.34
CA THR A 77 2.01 -26.15 11.98
C THR A 77 2.62 -25.13 11.02
N GLU A 78 2.90 -25.51 9.78
CA GLU A 78 3.44 -24.61 8.76
C GLU A 78 2.46 -23.49 8.42
N ILE A 79 1.16 -23.81 8.30
CA ILE A 79 0.09 -22.83 8.09
C ILE A 79 0.07 -21.82 9.25
N CYS A 80 0.09 -22.30 10.49
CA CYS A 80 0.12 -21.41 11.67
C CYS A 80 1.32 -20.46 11.65
N ASP A 81 2.51 -20.96 11.29
CA ASP A 81 3.74 -20.17 11.23
C ASP A 81 3.69 -19.10 10.14
N VAL A 82 3.25 -19.47 8.93
CA VAL A 82 3.07 -18.54 7.81
C VAL A 82 2.04 -17.47 8.17
N GLU A 83 0.90 -17.83 8.76
CA GLU A 83 -0.11 -16.89 9.20
C GLU A 83 0.39 -15.93 10.28
N SER A 84 1.22 -16.42 11.22
CA SER A 84 1.84 -15.58 12.25
C SER A 84 2.78 -14.54 11.62
N THR A 85 3.59 -14.97 10.66
CA THR A 85 4.54 -14.12 9.92
C THR A 85 3.80 -13.08 9.10
N LEU A 86 2.74 -13.47 8.40
CA LEU A 86 1.90 -12.57 7.61
C LEU A 86 1.25 -11.50 8.49
N ARG A 87 0.74 -11.88 9.67
CA ARG A 87 0.19 -10.92 10.65
C ARG A 87 1.25 -9.93 11.12
N ALA A 88 2.46 -10.38 11.41
CA ALA A 88 3.57 -9.50 11.82
C ALA A 88 3.96 -8.51 10.71
N LEU A 89 4.11 -8.98 9.47
CA LEU A 89 4.43 -8.14 8.32
C LEU A 89 3.34 -7.10 8.04
N ARG A 90 2.06 -7.51 8.11
CA ARG A 90 0.91 -6.59 7.94
C ARG A 90 0.91 -5.49 9.00
N ARG A 91 1.21 -5.81 10.27
CA ARG A 91 1.35 -4.82 11.35
C ARG A 91 2.49 -3.84 11.08
N ARG A 92 3.67 -4.34 10.70
CA ARG A 92 4.84 -3.52 10.38
C ARG A 92 4.57 -2.58 9.21
N ARG A 93 3.96 -3.10 8.14
CA ARG A 93 3.49 -2.29 6.99
C ARG A 93 2.56 -1.17 7.45
N GLY A 94 1.57 -1.48 8.29
CA GLY A 94 0.64 -0.48 8.83
C GLY A 94 1.33 0.61 9.66
N ALA A 95 2.35 0.26 10.44
CA ALA A 95 3.14 1.23 11.20
C ALA A 95 3.92 2.18 10.30
N LEU A 96 4.65 1.64 9.32
CA LEU A 96 5.42 2.43 8.34
C LEU A 96 4.52 3.37 7.52
N TRP A 97 3.31 2.93 7.15
CA TRP A 97 2.36 3.80 6.46
C TRP A 97 1.88 4.98 7.30
N ARG A 98 1.67 4.78 8.62
CA ARG A 98 1.30 5.87 9.52
C ARG A 98 2.45 6.87 9.65
N GLU A 99 3.68 6.38 9.84
CA GLU A 99 4.88 7.22 9.90
C GLU A 99 5.07 8.03 8.63
N LYS A 100 5.01 7.37 7.46
CA LYS A 100 5.06 8.04 6.14
C LYS A 100 4.01 9.13 6.03
N ARG A 101 2.76 8.86 6.45
CA ARG A 101 1.67 9.85 6.40
C ARG A 101 1.99 11.09 7.24
N VAL A 102 2.50 10.91 8.46
CA VAL A 102 2.90 12.01 9.34
C VAL A 102 3.99 12.85 8.66
N LEU A 103 5.08 12.22 8.22
CA LEU A 103 6.19 12.91 7.56
C LEU A 103 5.78 13.65 6.29
N CYS A 104 4.93 13.04 5.46
CA CYS A 104 4.37 13.67 4.26
C CYS A 104 3.49 14.89 4.60
N SER A 105 2.82 14.90 5.75
CA SER A 105 2.02 16.05 6.18
C SER A 105 2.87 17.20 6.76
N GLU A 106 4.01 16.88 7.38
CA GLU A 106 4.90 17.86 8.04
C GLU A 106 5.93 18.48 7.09
N THR A 107 6.51 17.67 6.19
CA THR A 107 7.60 18.10 5.30
C THR A 107 7.25 19.35 4.45
N PRO A 108 6.06 19.44 3.82
CA PRO A 108 5.68 20.63 3.06
C PRO A 108 5.55 21.87 3.94
N GLN A 109 5.11 21.71 5.19
CA GLN A 109 4.98 22.83 6.13
C GLN A 109 6.36 23.39 6.51
N LEU A 110 7.31 22.50 6.81
CA LEU A 110 8.70 22.88 7.07
C LEU A 110 9.32 23.58 5.85
N ARG A 111 9.12 23.04 4.63
CA ARG A 111 9.58 23.68 3.38
C ARG A 111 9.00 25.08 3.20
N ARG A 112 7.70 25.28 3.49
CA ARG A 112 7.05 26.59 3.43
C ARG A 112 7.65 27.58 4.43
N VAL A 113 7.95 27.15 5.66
CA VAL A 113 8.60 28.00 6.68
C VAL A 113 10.03 28.35 6.27
N MET A 114 10.75 27.41 5.68
CA MET A 114 12.13 27.61 5.19
C MET A 114 12.21 28.27 3.81
N SER A 115 11.07 28.68 3.22
CA SER A 115 11.05 29.30 1.90
C SER A 115 12.01 30.49 1.84
N PRO A 116 12.81 30.63 0.76
CA PRO A 116 13.82 31.69 0.64
C PRO A 116 13.25 33.09 0.89
N ILE A 117 12.01 33.33 0.44
CA ILE A 117 11.34 34.63 0.58
C ILE A 117 11.17 35.10 2.03
N ARG A 118 11.08 34.17 3.00
CA ARG A 118 10.98 34.50 4.43
C ARG A 118 12.33 34.82 5.08
N ARG A 119 13.44 34.52 4.39
CA ARG A 119 14.81 34.74 4.85
C ARG A 119 15.49 35.92 4.14
N LEU A 120 14.86 36.49 3.12
CA LEU A 120 15.38 37.67 2.44
C LEU A 120 15.25 38.89 3.35
N PRO A 121 16.33 39.66 3.54
CA PRO A 121 16.26 40.97 4.17
C PRO A 121 15.28 41.89 3.43
N PRO A 122 14.61 42.82 4.13
CA PRO A 122 13.67 43.75 3.52
C PRO A 122 14.34 44.61 2.44
N GLU A 123 15.63 44.91 2.57
CA GLU A 123 16.42 45.66 1.59
C GLU A 123 16.48 44.93 0.26
N MET A 124 16.74 43.62 0.27
CA MET A 124 16.83 42.80 -0.94
C MET A 124 15.48 42.73 -1.66
N ILE A 125 14.37 42.67 -0.91
CA ILE A 125 13.02 42.73 -1.50
C ILE A 125 12.74 44.11 -2.10
N GLY A 126 13.18 45.18 -1.43
CA GLY A 126 13.10 46.53 -1.96
C GLY A 126 13.86 46.71 -3.27
N GLU A 127 15.09 46.18 -3.36
CA GLU A 127 15.88 46.19 -4.59
C GLU A 127 15.18 45.45 -5.73
N ILE A 128 14.59 44.27 -5.45
CA ILE A 128 13.76 43.55 -6.42
C ILE A 128 12.60 44.45 -6.89
N PHE A 129 11.91 45.14 -5.98
CA PHE A 129 10.80 46.03 -6.35
C PHE A 129 11.25 47.15 -7.28
N LEU A 130 12.36 47.82 -6.96
CA LEU A 130 12.89 48.91 -7.77
C LEU A 130 13.39 48.42 -9.13
N TYR A 131 14.02 47.24 -9.17
CA TYR A 131 14.49 46.63 -10.42
C TYR A 131 13.33 46.33 -11.40
N PHE A 132 12.22 45.80 -10.91
CA PHE A 132 11.07 45.46 -11.77
C PHE A 132 10.12 46.63 -12.02
N THR A 133 10.20 47.71 -11.25
CA THR A 133 9.31 48.88 -11.38
C THR A 133 9.28 49.46 -12.80
N PRO A 134 10.40 49.69 -13.52
CA PRO A 134 10.36 50.20 -14.88
C PRO A 134 9.60 49.28 -15.85
N VAL A 135 9.79 47.96 -15.72
CA VAL A 135 9.12 46.95 -16.55
C VAL A 135 7.62 46.95 -16.28
N LEU A 136 7.22 46.97 -15.00
CA LEU A 136 5.81 47.02 -14.59
C LEU A 136 5.10 48.31 -15.02
N LYS A 137 5.83 49.43 -15.14
CA LYS A 137 5.30 50.69 -15.71
C LYS A 137 5.12 50.60 -17.23
N ALA A 138 5.94 49.81 -17.92
CA ALA A 138 5.96 49.70 -19.38
C ALA A 138 5.00 48.63 -19.94
N THR A 139 4.54 47.68 -19.11
CA THR A 139 3.61 46.61 -19.56
C THR A 139 2.26 47.18 -20.00
N PRO A 140 1.76 46.83 -21.20
CA PRO A 140 0.50 47.34 -21.72
C PRO A 140 -0.68 46.90 -20.83
N ARG A 141 -1.57 47.86 -20.53
CA ARG A 141 -2.74 47.63 -19.68
C ARG A 141 -3.74 46.74 -20.42
N TYR A 142 -4.10 45.61 -19.83
CA TYR A 142 -5.27 44.85 -20.28
C TYR A 142 -6.54 45.63 -19.92
N GLU A 143 -7.48 45.79 -20.86
CA GLU A 143 -8.72 46.60 -20.74
C GLU A 143 -9.65 46.20 -19.57
N TRP A 144 -9.41 45.03 -18.96
CA TRP A 144 -10.26 44.37 -17.98
C TRP A 144 -9.71 44.55 -16.55
N TYR A 145 -8.64 45.33 -16.39
CA TYR A 145 -8.03 45.66 -15.10
C TYR A 145 -8.19 47.15 -14.80
N PRO A 146 -8.71 47.54 -13.62
CA PRO A 146 -9.00 48.95 -13.32
C PRO A 146 -7.74 49.81 -13.39
N ALA A 147 -7.87 50.95 -14.06
CA ALA A 147 -6.80 51.80 -14.57
C ALA A 147 -5.91 52.52 -13.51
N LYS A 148 -5.91 52.10 -12.24
CA LYS A 148 -5.21 52.80 -11.14
C LYS A 148 -4.76 51.87 -10.00
N THR A 149 -3.95 50.85 -10.29
CA THR A 149 -3.21 50.18 -9.22
C THR A 149 -1.75 50.60 -9.29
N ASP A 150 -1.36 51.53 -8.42
CA ASP A 150 0.04 51.90 -8.22
C ASP A 150 0.85 50.63 -7.91
N ILE A 151 2.08 50.55 -8.43
CA ILE A 151 3.01 49.42 -8.23
C ILE A 151 3.12 48.98 -6.76
N PRO A 152 3.16 49.89 -5.76
CA PRO A 152 3.10 49.50 -4.35
C PRO A 152 1.90 48.62 -3.99
N TRP A 153 0.71 48.90 -4.57
CA TRP A 153 -0.49 48.11 -4.31
C TRP A 153 -0.42 46.73 -4.93
N TYR A 154 0.13 46.61 -6.13
CA TYR A 154 0.31 45.32 -6.81
C TYR A 154 1.29 44.42 -6.05
N LEU A 155 2.47 44.95 -5.72
CA LEU A 155 3.48 44.23 -4.94
C LEU A 155 2.97 43.90 -3.52
N GLY A 156 2.14 44.77 -2.96
CA GLY A 156 1.46 44.57 -1.69
C GLY A 156 0.39 43.49 -1.69
N GLN A 157 -0.08 42.97 -2.83
CA GLN A 157 -1.03 41.85 -2.87
C GLN A 157 -0.36 40.48 -2.75
N ILE A 158 0.96 40.38 -2.93
CA ILE A 158 1.67 39.09 -3.01
C ILE A 158 1.68 38.37 -1.65
N CYS A 159 2.14 39.05 -0.59
CA CYS A 159 2.05 38.53 0.78
C CYS A 159 2.18 39.66 1.82
N ARG A 160 1.86 39.37 3.09
CA ARG A 160 1.99 40.33 4.20
C ARG A 160 3.39 40.93 4.32
N TYR A 161 4.43 40.12 4.09
CA TYR A 161 5.82 40.58 4.21
C TYR A 161 6.17 41.58 3.11
N TRP A 162 5.84 41.27 1.85
CA TRP A 162 6.05 42.16 0.71
C TRP A 162 5.28 43.47 0.85
N ARG A 163 4.04 43.41 1.36
CA ARG A 163 3.25 44.60 1.69
C ARG A 163 3.95 45.50 2.71
N SER A 164 4.50 44.91 3.78
CA SER A 164 5.25 45.66 4.78
C SER A 164 6.45 46.39 4.16
N VAL A 165 7.20 45.71 3.29
CA VAL A 165 8.36 46.30 2.60
C VAL A 165 7.91 47.42 1.65
N ALA A 166 6.89 47.19 0.82
CA ALA A 166 6.39 48.16 -0.15
C ALA A 166 5.85 49.45 0.51
N LEU A 167 5.17 49.32 1.66
CA LEU A 167 4.72 50.47 2.45
C LEU A 167 5.87 51.26 3.07
N SER A 168 6.97 50.58 3.42
CA SER A 168 8.16 51.24 4.00
C SER A 168 9.06 51.91 2.95
N LEU A 169 8.99 51.48 1.70
CA LEU A 169 9.90 51.91 0.64
C LEU A 169 9.33 53.12 -0.12
N ARG A 170 9.74 54.33 0.31
CA ARG A 170 9.26 55.61 -0.26
C ARG A 170 9.47 55.74 -1.77
N SER A 171 10.51 55.15 -2.33
CA SER A 171 10.85 55.23 -3.76
C SER A 171 9.88 54.50 -4.69
N LEU A 172 8.92 53.73 -4.17
CA LEU A 172 7.88 53.08 -4.96
C LEU A 172 6.62 53.94 -5.17
N TRP A 173 6.45 54.99 -4.35
CA TRP A 173 5.33 55.92 -4.37
C TRP A 173 5.69 57.17 -5.17
#